data_AF-A0AAE0F4V0-F1
#
_entry.id   AF-A0AAE0F4V0-F1
#
_cell.length_a   1.000
_cell.length_b   1.000
_cell.length_c   1.000
_cell.angle_alpha   90.00
_cell.angle_beta   90.00
_cell.angle_gamma   90.00
#
_symmetry.space_group_name_H-M   'P 1'
#
loop_
_entity.id
_entity.type
_entity.pdbx_description
1 polymer ?
#
loop_
_entity_poly.entity_id
_entity_poly.type
_entity_poly.pdbx_seq_one_letter_code
_entity_poly.pdbx_strand_id
1 'polypeptide(L)'
;MDYDARNSICKLIENITDEVQAGEHLDHAELNALKKLLRASDGNMAAACEILFERLQNKHSQKRLRALLLIDVMFTRSKHCRALLVPLFEKILELSVGFRLDSPLPPPKEAADNLRERSLQIFAKWDTSFGQHYRQ
;
A
#
# COMPACT_ATOMS: atom_id res chain seq x y z
N MET A 1 -3.47 -15.84 -13.56
CA MET A 1 -2.62 -15.99 -12.36
C MET A 1 -2.86 -17.37 -11.80
N ASP A 2 -1.82 -18.04 -11.33
CA ASP A 2 -1.95 -19.30 -10.60
C ASP A 2 -2.70 -19.07 -9.26
N TYR A 3 -3.71 -19.90 -8.98
CA TYR A 3 -4.56 -19.75 -7.80
C TYR A 3 -3.75 -19.82 -6.50
N ASP A 4 -2.76 -20.72 -6.46
CA ASP A 4 -1.91 -20.93 -5.30
C ASP A 4 -0.99 -19.72 -5.06
N ALA A 5 -0.49 -19.11 -6.14
CA ALA A 5 0.27 -17.86 -6.05
C ALA A 5 -0.58 -16.71 -5.50
N ARG A 6 -1.83 -16.53 -5.95
CA ARG A 6 -2.73 -15.47 -5.43
C ARG A 6 -2.97 -15.65 -3.93
N ASN A 7 -3.29 -16.88 -3.51
CA ASN A 7 -3.54 -17.20 -2.11
C ASN A 7 -2.32 -16.93 -1.23
N SER A 8 -1.12 -17.30 -1.72
CA SER A 8 0.14 -17.06 -1.00
C SER A 8 0.44 -15.56 -0.86
N ILE A 9 0.21 -14.77 -1.91
CA ILE A 9 0.35 -13.31 -1.88
C ILE A 9 -0.64 -12.70 -0.90
N CYS A 10 -1.91 -13.12 -0.93
CA CYS A 10 -2.95 -12.65 -0.02
C CYS A 10 -2.56 -12.88 1.44
N LYS A 11 -2.19 -14.12 1.79
CA LYS A 11 -1.79 -14.47 3.15
C LYS A 11 -0.60 -13.65 3.65
N LEU A 12 0.42 -13.45 2.82
CA LEU A 12 1.58 -12.63 3.22
C LEU A 12 1.18 -11.16 3.43
N ILE A 13 0.37 -10.58 2.54
CA ILE A 13 -0.09 -9.20 2.70
C ILE A 13 -0.98 -9.07 3.95
N GLU A 14 -1.88 -10.02 4.20
CA GLU A 14 -2.74 -10.03 5.39
C GLU A 14 -1.89 -10.12 6.65
N ASN A 15 -0.98 -11.08 6.75
CA ASN A 15 -0.08 -11.23 7.89
C ASN A 15 0.69 -9.93 8.17
N ILE A 16 1.35 -9.37 7.14
CA ILE A 16 2.12 -8.14 7.28
C ILE A 16 1.19 -7.01 7.74
N THR A 17 0.02 -6.83 7.13
CA THR A 17 -0.86 -5.68 7.41
C THR A 17 -1.70 -5.81 8.69
N ASP A 18 -1.92 -7.04 9.18
CA ASP A 18 -2.66 -7.31 10.42
C ASP A 18 -1.79 -7.23 11.68
N GLU A 19 -0.46 -7.24 11.55
CA GLU A 19 0.47 -7.03 12.65
C GLU A 19 0.50 -5.56 13.13
N VAL A 20 -0.58 -5.14 13.78
CA VAL A 20 -0.77 -3.75 14.22
C VAL A 20 0.23 -3.29 15.29
N GLN A 21 0.82 -4.21 16.05
CA GLN A 21 1.79 -3.89 17.11
C GLN A 21 3.18 -3.54 16.57
N ALA A 22 3.49 -3.89 15.31
CA ALA A 22 4.78 -3.61 14.69
C ALA A 22 4.91 -2.16 14.18
N GLY A 23 3.88 -1.31 14.35
CA GLY A 23 3.94 0.08 13.91
C GLY A 23 4.26 0.18 12.41
N GLU A 24 5.26 1.01 12.08
CA GLU A 24 5.79 1.16 10.71
C GLU A 24 6.82 0.09 10.32
N HIS A 25 7.26 -0.76 11.25
CA HIS A 25 8.28 -1.76 10.97
C HIS A 25 7.73 -2.88 10.09
N LEU A 26 8.32 -3.07 8.91
CA LEU A 26 8.02 -4.19 8.03
C LEU A 26 9.16 -5.20 8.11
N ASP A 27 8.85 -6.44 8.51
CA ASP A 27 9.86 -7.48 8.65
C ASP A 27 10.57 -7.77 7.32
N HIS A 28 11.90 -7.89 7.39
CA HIS A 28 12.72 -8.04 6.21
C HIS A 28 12.53 -9.42 5.53
N ALA A 29 12.29 -10.48 6.30
CA ALA A 29 12.09 -11.81 5.77
C ALA A 29 10.73 -11.91 5.06
N GLU A 30 9.66 -11.40 5.67
CA GLU A 30 8.33 -11.33 5.06
C GLU A 30 8.33 -10.50 3.78
N LEU A 31 8.96 -9.32 3.82
CA LEU A 31 9.13 -8.47 2.63
C LEU A 31 9.86 -9.20 1.50
N ASN A 32 10.91 -9.96 1.81
CA ASN A 32 11.66 -10.71 0.81
C ASN A 32 10.86 -11.89 0.25
N ALA A 33 10.09 -12.58 1.07
CA ALA A 33 9.18 -13.62 0.62
C ALA A 33 8.13 -13.05 -0.35
N LEU A 34 7.48 -11.94 0.02
CA LEU A 34 6.52 -11.26 -0.84
C LEU A 34 7.18 -10.81 -2.15
N LYS A 35 8.30 -10.08 -2.09
CA LYS A 35 9.05 -9.63 -3.27
C LYS A 35 9.43 -10.77 -4.23
N LYS A 36 9.73 -11.96 -3.73
CA LYS A 36 10.02 -13.14 -4.58
C LYS A 36 8.78 -13.57 -5.37
N LEU A 37 7.61 -13.67 -4.72
CA LEU A 37 6.36 -14.00 -5.41
C LEU A 37 5.97 -12.94 -6.44
N LEU A 38 6.09 -11.65 -6.09
CA LEU A 38 5.72 -10.55 -6.98
C LEU A 38 6.54 -10.50 -8.27
N ARG A 39 7.82 -10.90 -8.20
CA ARG A 39 8.71 -10.91 -9.37
C ARG A 39 8.47 -12.08 -10.32
N ALA A 40 7.70 -13.08 -9.91
CA ALA A 40 7.46 -14.26 -10.73
C ALA A 40 6.58 -13.97 -11.95
N SER A 41 5.68 -12.97 -11.89
CA SER A 41 4.90 -12.50 -13.03
C SER A 41 4.28 -11.12 -12.80
N ASP A 42 3.99 -10.40 -13.89
CA ASP A 42 3.18 -9.16 -13.83
C ASP A 42 1.79 -9.40 -13.26
N GLY A 43 1.22 -10.60 -13.51
CA GLY A 43 -0.02 -11.01 -12.87
C GLY A 43 0.09 -10.92 -11.34
N ASN A 44 1.12 -11.52 -10.75
CA ASN A 44 1.33 -11.50 -9.29
C ASN A 44 1.45 -10.08 -8.73
N MET A 45 2.16 -9.20 -9.45
CA MET A 45 2.22 -7.78 -9.12
C MET A 45 0.83 -7.14 -9.15
N ALA A 46 0.00 -7.46 -10.16
CA ALA A 46 -1.35 -6.93 -10.28
C ALA A 46 -2.26 -7.36 -9.12
N ALA A 47 -2.31 -8.64 -8.76
CA ALA A 47 -3.13 -9.04 -7.60
C ALA A 47 -2.63 -8.43 -6.29
N ALA A 48 -1.32 -8.28 -6.11
CA ALA A 48 -0.82 -7.63 -4.91
C ALA A 48 -1.26 -6.16 -4.82
N CYS A 49 -1.29 -5.44 -5.95
CA CYS A 49 -1.82 -4.07 -6.00
C CYS A 49 -3.32 -4.04 -5.67
N GLU A 50 -4.12 -4.96 -6.24
CA GLU A 50 -5.55 -5.10 -5.92
C GLU A 50 -5.78 -5.36 -4.43
N ILE A 51 -5.11 -6.37 -3.88
CA ILE A 51 -5.23 -6.78 -2.48
C ILE A 51 -4.81 -5.61 -1.58
N LEU A 52 -3.67 -4.96 -1.84
CA LEU A 52 -3.22 -3.83 -1.03
C LEU A 52 -4.19 -2.63 -1.08
N PHE A 53 -4.81 -2.38 -2.23
CA PHE A 53 -5.84 -1.35 -2.35
C PHE A 53 -7.10 -1.70 -1.54
N GLU A 54 -7.50 -2.97 -1.49
CA GLU A 54 -8.56 -3.44 -0.57
C GLU A 54 -8.15 -3.28 0.89
N ARG A 55 -6.89 -3.57 1.25
CA ARG A 55 -6.36 -3.38 2.61
C ARG A 55 -6.36 -1.91 3.04
N LEU A 56 -6.14 -0.97 2.12
CA LEU A 56 -6.28 0.47 2.40
C LEU A 56 -7.71 0.89 2.75
N GLN A 57 -8.73 0.08 2.46
CA GLN A 57 -10.12 0.36 2.81
C GLN A 57 -10.51 -0.16 4.21
N ASN A 58 -9.58 -0.79 4.93
CA ASN A 58 -9.83 -1.35 6.26
C ASN A 58 -10.34 -0.29 7.25
N LYS A 59 -11.17 -0.68 8.22
CA LYS A 59 -11.68 0.23 9.27
C LYS A 59 -10.69 0.45 10.43
N HIS A 60 -9.39 0.31 10.17
CA HIS A 60 -8.32 0.44 11.16
C HIS A 60 -7.10 1.14 10.56
N SER A 61 -6.70 2.29 11.14
CA SER A 61 -5.66 3.14 10.55
C SER A 61 -4.29 2.48 10.50
N GLN A 62 -3.91 1.70 11.53
CA GLN A 62 -2.64 0.97 11.50
C GLN A 62 -2.56 -0.03 10.33
N LYS A 63 -3.66 -0.70 9.99
CA LYS A 63 -3.69 -1.66 8.88
C LYS A 63 -3.56 -0.93 7.54
N ARG A 64 -4.22 0.23 7.40
CA ARG A 64 -4.07 1.11 6.24
C ARG A 64 -2.64 1.62 6.09
N LEU A 65 -2.00 2.04 7.18
CA LEU A 65 -0.60 2.50 7.18
C LEU A 65 0.34 1.41 6.70
N ARG A 66 0.22 0.19 7.25
CA ARG A 66 1.07 -0.93 6.84
C ARG A 66 0.84 -1.31 5.37
N ALA A 67 -0.41 -1.24 4.89
CA ALA A 67 -0.71 -1.41 3.47
C ALA A 67 -0.04 -0.31 2.61
N LEU A 68 -0.09 0.96 3.05
CA LEU A 68 0.55 2.07 2.34
C LEU A 68 2.08 1.92 2.27
N LEU A 69 2.72 1.46 3.35
CA LEU A 69 4.17 1.19 3.35
C LEU A 69 4.55 0.09 2.37
N LEU A 70 3.75 -0.99 2.27
CA LEU A 70 3.95 -2.03 1.25
C LEU A 70 3.76 -1.50 -0.17
N ILE A 71 2.71 -0.70 -0.37
CA ILE A 71 2.47 0.00 -1.64
C ILE A 71 3.70 0.83 -2.01
N ASP A 72 4.26 1.60 -1.08
CA ASP A 72 5.45 2.42 -1.33
C ASP A 72 6.68 1.61 -1.77
N VAL A 73 6.90 0.45 -1.14
CA VAL A 73 7.97 -0.48 -1.54
C VAL A 73 7.80 -0.94 -2.99
N MET A 74 6.58 -1.28 -3.39
CA MET A 74 6.28 -1.76 -4.75
C MET A 74 6.27 -0.64 -5.79
N PHE A 75 5.60 0.47 -5.48
CA PHE A 75 5.44 1.64 -6.34
C PHE A 75 6.80 2.23 -6.72
N THR A 76 7.71 2.37 -5.74
CA THR A 76 9.05 2.92 -5.97
C THR A 76 9.90 2.07 -6.91
N ARG A 77 9.65 0.75 -7.01
CA ARG A 77 10.52 -0.20 -7.72
C ARG A 77 9.91 -0.80 -9.00
N SER A 78 8.60 -0.67 -9.21
CA SER A 78 7.90 -1.31 -10.33
C SER A 78 7.11 -0.29 -11.16
N LYS A 79 7.48 -0.12 -12.44
CA LYS A 79 6.70 0.70 -13.39
C LYS A 79 5.30 0.11 -13.60
N HIS A 80 5.18 -1.21 -13.65
CA HIS A 80 3.89 -1.89 -13.80
C HIS A 80 2.96 -1.60 -12.60
N CYS A 81 3.49 -1.69 -11.37
CA CYS A 81 2.75 -1.30 -10.16
C CYS A 81 2.27 0.15 -10.22
N ARG A 82 3.15 1.08 -10.63
CA ARG A 82 2.78 2.50 -10.80
C ARG A 82 1.64 2.67 -11.79
N ALA A 83 1.69 2.01 -12.95
CA ALA A 83 0.64 2.08 -13.96
C ALA A 83 -0.72 1.57 -13.43
N LEU A 84 -0.73 0.60 -12.51
CA LEU A 84 -1.94 0.08 -11.88
C LEU A 84 -2.50 1.01 -10.78
N LEU A 85 -1.63 1.65 -10.00
CA LEU A 85 -2.04 2.45 -8.83
C LEU A 85 -2.30 3.92 -9.14
N VAL A 86 -1.66 4.50 -10.16
CA VAL A 86 -1.87 5.91 -10.56
C VAL A 86 -3.34 6.22 -10.85
N PRO A 87 -4.10 5.38 -11.60
CA PRO A 87 -5.53 5.61 -11.80
C PRO A 87 -6.36 5.60 -10.51
N LEU A 88 -5.85 4.98 -9.43
CA LEU A 88 -6.51 4.89 -8.13
C LEU A 88 -5.99 5.94 -7.13
N PHE A 89 -5.08 6.82 -7.56
CA PHE A 89 -4.31 7.67 -6.65
C PHE A 89 -5.16 8.64 -5.83
N GLU A 90 -6.21 9.21 -6.43
CA GLU A 90 -7.16 10.07 -5.68
C GLU A 90 -7.81 9.30 -4.53
N LYS A 91 -8.21 8.04 -4.76
CA LYS A 91 -8.81 7.22 -3.71
C LYS A 91 -7.79 6.79 -2.66
N ILE A 92 -6.54 6.54 -3.06
CA ILE A 92 -5.45 6.27 -2.12
C ILE A 92 -5.23 7.49 -1.20
N LEU A 93 -5.17 8.70 -1.76
CA LEU A 93 -5.07 9.96 -1.00
C LEU A 93 -6.22 10.09 0.00
N GLU A 94 -7.46 9.82 -0.42
CA GLU A 94 -8.63 9.89 0.45
C GLU A 94 -8.51 8.91 1.62
N LEU A 95 -8.13 7.65 1.33
CA LEU A 95 -8.06 6.58 2.31
C LEU A 95 -6.91 6.74 3.32
N SER A 96 -5.84 7.47 2.95
CA SER A 96 -4.61 7.56 3.74
C SER A 96 -4.32 8.95 4.31
N VAL A 97 -4.79 10.04 3.69
CA VAL A 97 -4.67 11.40 4.27
C VAL A 97 -5.93 11.78 5.04
N GLY A 98 -7.10 11.29 4.60
CA GLY A 98 -8.41 11.60 5.18
C GLY A 98 -8.74 13.09 5.10
N PHE A 99 -8.50 13.70 3.93
CA PHE A 99 -8.81 15.12 3.68
C PHE A 99 -10.29 15.37 3.42
N ARG A 100 -11.08 14.32 3.17
CA ARG A 100 -12.53 14.39 2.97
C ARG A 100 -13.27 14.38 4.31
N LEU A 101 -14.13 15.36 4.55
CA LEU A 101 -14.90 15.50 5.79
C LEU A 101 -15.87 14.33 6.03
N ASP A 102 -16.43 13.79 4.96
CA ASP A 102 -17.37 12.66 4.95
C ASP A 102 -16.68 11.28 5.00
N SER A 103 -15.35 11.25 4.86
CA SER A 103 -14.54 10.04 4.95
C SER A 103 -13.28 10.26 5.80
N PRO A 104 -13.43 10.46 7.13
CA PRO A 104 -12.29 10.62 8.02
C PRO A 104 -11.47 9.32 8.14
N LEU A 105 -10.22 9.46 8.58
CA LEU A 105 -9.39 8.29 8.88
C LEU A 105 -9.98 7.50 10.06
N PRO A 106 -9.96 6.15 10.00
CA PRO A 106 -10.53 5.31 11.05
C PRO A 106 -9.68 5.34 12.34
N PRO A 107 -10.19 4.81 13.46
CA PRO A 107 -9.40 4.64 14.67
C PRO A 107 -8.24 3.63 14.48
N PRO A 108 -7.28 3.58 15.42
CA PRO A 108 -7.09 4.50 16.54
C PRO A 108 -6.49 5.84 16.10
N LYS A 109 -6.71 6.90 16.88
CA LYS A 109 -6.30 8.27 16.53
C LYS A 109 -4.80 8.40 16.26
N GLU A 110 -3.96 7.82 17.13
CA GLU A 110 -2.51 7.87 16.99
C GLU A 110 -2.04 7.27 15.67
N ALA A 111 -2.56 6.09 15.30
CA ALA A 111 -2.26 5.47 14.02
C ALA A 111 -2.84 6.27 12.84
N ALA A 112 -3.96 6.97 13.01
CA ALA A 112 -4.53 7.84 11.98
C ALA A 112 -3.66 9.08 11.72
N ASP A 113 -3.13 9.69 12.79
CA ASP A 113 -2.24 10.84 12.68
C ASP A 113 -0.91 10.43 12.03
N ASN A 114 -0.35 9.28 12.42
CA ASN A 114 0.84 8.73 11.76
C ASN A 114 0.58 8.35 10.30
N LEU A 115 -0.54 7.69 10.00
CA LEU A 115 -0.97 7.37 8.64
C LEU A 115 -1.00 8.63 7.76
N ARG A 116 -1.58 9.73 8.26
CA ARG A 116 -1.63 10.99 7.54
C ARG A 116 -0.24 11.56 7.28
N GLU A 117 0.59 11.67 8.31
CA GLU A 117 1.95 12.20 8.20
C GLU A 117 2.78 11.39 7.18
N ARG A 118 2.73 10.06 7.33
CA ARG A 118 3.50 9.15 6.48
C ARG A 118 3.02 9.17 5.03
N SER A 119 1.72 9.30 4.82
CA SER A 119 1.12 9.49 3.49
C SER A 119 1.70 10.71 2.79
N LEU A 120 1.71 11.86 3.46
CA LEU A 120 2.23 13.10 2.89
C LEU A 120 3.71 12.98 2.50
N GLN A 121 4.53 12.35 3.34
CA GLN A 121 5.95 12.10 3.05
C GLN A 121 6.13 11.18 1.82
N ILE A 122 5.36 10.10 1.75
CA ILE A 122 5.42 9.14 0.63
C ILE A 122 5.00 9.81 -0.68
N PHE A 123 3.90 10.58 -0.66
CA PHE A 123 3.39 11.21 -1.88
C PHE A 123 4.28 12.35 -2.36
N ALA A 124 4.88 13.14 -1.46
CA ALA A 124 5.89 14.12 -1.83
C ALA A 124 7.11 13.47 -2.49
N LYS A 125 7.55 12.31 -1.98
CA LYS A 125 8.62 11.51 -2.60
C LYS A 125 8.21 11.00 -3.98
N TRP A 126 6.98 10.50 -4.14
CA TRP A 126 6.50 10.01 -5.43
C TRP A 126 6.38 11.14 -6.46
N ASP A 127 5.88 12.31 -6.07
CA ASP A 127 5.79 13.48 -6.94
C ASP A 127 7.18 13.94 -7.41
N THR A 128 8.13 14.05 -6.47
CA THR A 128 9.53 14.38 -6.80
C THR A 128 10.16 13.36 -7.76
N SER A 129 9.88 12.08 -7.56
CA SER A 129 10.54 11.00 -8.31
C SER A 129 9.89 10.72 -9.67
N PHE A 130 8.57 10.91 -9.76
CA PHE A 130 7.76 10.39 -10.87
C PHE A 130 6.69 11.37 -11.38
N GLY A 131 6.41 12.46 -10.66
CA GLY A 131 5.30 13.38 -10.95
C GLY A 131 5.33 13.96 -12.36
N GLN A 132 6.53 14.26 -12.89
CA GLN A 132 6.68 14.75 -14.27
C GLN A 132 6.10 13.81 -15.34
N HIS A 133 6.04 12.50 -15.06
CA HIS A 133 5.50 11.52 -16.00
C HIS A 133 3.98 11.37 -15.95
N TYR A 134 3.33 11.97 -14.95
CA TYR A 134 1.89 11.83 -14.68
C TYR A 134 1.17 13.18 -14.55
N ARG A 135 1.82 14.31 -14.87
CA ARG A 135 1.15 15.60 -15.07
C ARG A 135 0.29 15.49 -16.33
N GLN A 136 -1.02 15.35 -16.16
CA GLN A 136 -2.00 15.53 -17.23
C GLN A 136 -2.60 16.93 -17.12
#